data_AF-A0A1A8PIG1-F1
#
_entry.id   AF-A0A1A8PIG1-F1
#
_cell.length_a   1.000
_cell.length_b   1.000
_cell.length_c   1.000
_cell.angle_alpha   90.00
_cell.angle_beta   90.00
_cell.angle_gamma   90.00
#
_symmetry.space_group_name_H-M   'P 1'
#
loop_
_entity.id
_entity.type
_entity.pdbx_description
1 polymer ?
#
loop_
_entity_poly.entity_id
_entity_poly.type
_entity_poly.pdbx_seq_one_letter_code
_entity_poly.pdbx_strand_id
1 'polypeptide(L)'
;YVDSMMANVANAILSVNISRHALSIVLLIYLANSQDIVVFQPTFLVASGPTVTSYLLGNNSGVSLTLRKVSLSNTTGSIGSPSCVEEATRWTLATEQIGKTALRLTLRFNQSLRLCTENDTIGDCCPKPLCVLETLQVSACVGSTPQASLLIQASLYAQLFPTNAGSDNQTVIPNQVYQPLGVCPCDLTHRVCDVRCCCDEVMLSVFL
;
A
#
# COMPACT_ATOMS: atom_id res chain seq x y z
N TYR A 1 40.63 -51.14 -30.31
CA TYR A 1 40.94 -49.98 -29.44
C TYR A 1 40.55 -48.66 -30.09
N VAL A 2 40.55 -48.53 -31.42
CA VAL A 2 40.17 -47.27 -32.12
C VAL A 2 38.63 -47.08 -32.21
N ASP A 3 37.84 -48.16 -32.29
CA ASP A 3 36.36 -48.06 -32.39
C ASP A 3 35.65 -47.65 -31.10
N SER A 4 36.17 -47.97 -29.92
CA SER A 4 35.52 -47.58 -28.65
C SER A 4 35.71 -46.09 -28.32
N MET A 5 36.68 -45.43 -28.93
CA MET A 5 36.98 -44.02 -28.69
C MET A 5 36.04 -43.10 -29.50
N MET A 6 35.67 -43.50 -30.71
CA MET A 6 34.74 -42.74 -31.56
C MET A 6 33.29 -42.77 -31.05
N ALA A 7 32.84 -43.89 -30.47
CA ALA A 7 31.52 -44.00 -29.85
C ALA A 7 31.36 -43.09 -28.62
N ASN A 8 32.43 -42.91 -27.83
CA ASN A 8 32.42 -42.05 -26.64
C ASN A 8 32.37 -40.56 -27.00
N VAL A 9 33.03 -40.17 -28.09
CA VAL A 9 33.01 -38.78 -28.61
C VAL A 9 31.63 -38.45 -29.19
N ALA A 10 30.99 -39.37 -29.91
CA ALA A 10 29.63 -39.18 -30.43
C ALA A 10 28.60 -39.00 -29.30
N ASN A 11 28.69 -39.80 -28.23
CA ASN A 11 27.82 -39.66 -27.05
C ASN A 11 28.02 -38.33 -26.30
N ALA A 12 29.26 -37.83 -26.20
CA ALA A 12 29.55 -36.54 -25.59
C ALA A 12 29.05 -35.35 -26.43
N ILE A 13 29.14 -35.44 -27.76
CA ILE A 13 28.62 -34.40 -28.66
C ILE A 13 27.08 -34.39 -28.62
N LEU A 14 26.44 -35.56 -28.59
CA LEU A 14 24.98 -35.66 -28.41
C LEU A 14 24.53 -35.07 -27.06
N SER A 15 25.23 -35.38 -25.96
CA SER A 15 24.83 -34.90 -24.62
C SER A 15 24.94 -33.37 -24.48
N VAL A 16 25.97 -32.78 -25.08
CA VAL A 16 26.17 -31.31 -25.09
C VAL A 16 25.11 -30.61 -25.95
N ASN A 17 24.75 -31.18 -27.11
CA ASN A 17 23.68 -30.61 -27.94
C ASN A 17 22.31 -30.71 -27.26
N ILE A 18 22.00 -31.84 -26.63
CA ILE A 18 20.75 -32.03 -25.86
C ILE A 18 20.69 -31.05 -24.69
N SER A 19 21.80 -30.84 -23.98
CA SER A 19 21.90 -29.86 -22.89
C SER A 19 21.69 -28.42 -23.36
N ARG A 20 22.30 -28.02 -24.48
CA ARG A 20 22.11 -26.70 -25.09
C ARG A 20 20.69 -26.47 -25.58
N HIS A 21 20.09 -27.46 -26.23
CA HIS A 21 18.69 -27.38 -26.66
C HIS A 21 17.75 -27.30 -25.46
N ALA A 22 17.99 -28.09 -24.41
CA ALA A 22 17.21 -28.01 -23.18
C ALA A 22 17.30 -26.62 -22.52
N LEU A 23 18.51 -26.04 -22.41
CA LEU A 23 18.71 -24.68 -21.89
C LEU A 23 18.03 -23.62 -22.76
N SER A 24 18.12 -23.74 -24.08
CA SER A 24 17.46 -22.83 -25.01
C SER A 24 15.94 -22.92 -24.93
N ILE A 25 15.39 -24.13 -24.81
CA ILE A 25 13.95 -24.36 -24.65
C ILE A 25 13.47 -23.77 -23.32
N VAL A 26 14.19 -24.02 -22.24
CA VAL A 26 13.88 -23.42 -20.92
C VAL A 26 13.90 -21.89 -21.01
N LEU A 27 14.93 -21.30 -21.62
CA LEU A 27 15.01 -19.85 -21.80
C LEU A 27 13.85 -19.29 -22.64
N LEU A 28 13.47 -19.98 -23.72
CA LEU A 28 12.32 -19.61 -24.55
C LEU A 28 10.99 -19.71 -23.81
N ILE A 29 10.82 -20.71 -22.93
CA ILE A 29 9.64 -20.84 -22.07
C ILE A 29 9.57 -19.69 -21.06
N TYR A 30 10.70 -19.29 -20.46
CA TYR A 30 10.76 -18.12 -19.58
C TYR A 30 10.46 -16.81 -20.31
N LEU A 31 10.95 -16.64 -21.54
CA LEU A 31 10.69 -15.45 -22.35
C LEU A 31 9.27 -15.40 -22.90
N ALA A 32 8.64 -16.55 -23.18
CA ALA A 32 7.25 -16.62 -23.62
C ALA A 32 6.27 -16.30 -22.48
N ASN A 33 6.61 -16.66 -21.23
CA ASN A 33 5.76 -16.42 -20.06
C ASN A 33 5.79 -14.98 -19.52
N SER A 34 6.64 -14.08 -20.05
CA SER A 34 6.75 -12.72 -19.52
C SER A 34 5.69 -11.74 -20.06
N GLN A 35 4.75 -12.18 -20.90
CA GLN A 35 3.81 -11.29 -21.59
C GLN A 35 2.60 -10.85 -20.74
N ASP A 36 2.28 -11.55 -19.64
CA ASP A 36 1.09 -11.29 -18.81
C ASP A 36 1.42 -11.01 -17.34
N ILE A 37 2.58 -10.41 -17.07
CA ILE A 37 2.94 -10.05 -15.69
C ILE A 37 2.32 -8.70 -15.34
N VAL A 38 1.49 -8.69 -14.30
CA VAL A 38 1.00 -7.46 -13.65
C VAL A 38 1.66 -7.26 -12.30
N VAL A 39 2.04 -6.03 -11.98
CA VAL A 39 2.75 -5.70 -10.73
C VAL A 39 2.23 -4.37 -10.18
N PHE A 40 1.97 -4.34 -8.87
CA PHE A 40 1.73 -3.06 -8.18
C PHE A 40 3.05 -2.35 -7.89
N GLN A 41 3.11 -1.06 -8.19
CA GLN A 41 4.26 -0.23 -7.86
C GLN A 41 3.81 0.99 -7.05
N PRO A 42 4.12 1.03 -5.73
CA PRO A 42 4.78 -0.01 -4.93
C PRO A 42 3.84 -1.19 -4.59
N THR A 43 4.40 -2.29 -4.05
CA THR A 43 3.62 -3.45 -3.51
C THR A 43 3.25 -3.30 -2.03
N PHE A 44 3.87 -2.35 -1.32
CA PHE A 44 3.54 -1.95 0.04
C PHE A 44 3.65 -0.43 0.16
N LEU A 45 2.70 0.18 0.86
CA LEU A 45 2.78 1.60 1.20
C LEU A 45 2.08 1.89 2.53
N VAL A 46 2.47 3.02 3.13
CA VAL A 46 1.85 3.56 4.34
C VAL A 46 1.04 4.79 3.96
N ALA A 47 -0.18 4.86 4.48
CA ALA A 47 -1.15 5.90 4.18
C ALA A 47 -1.47 6.70 5.45
N SER A 48 -1.05 7.96 5.50
CA SER A 48 -1.35 8.88 6.61
C SER A 48 -2.51 9.84 6.32
N GLY A 49 -3.06 9.79 5.09
CA GLY A 49 -4.12 10.67 4.62
C GLY A 49 -5.34 9.90 4.08
N PRO A 50 -6.50 10.57 3.94
CA PRO A 50 -7.76 9.94 3.52
C PRO A 50 -7.77 9.53 2.04
N THR A 51 -6.71 9.80 1.30
CA THR A 51 -6.59 9.44 -0.12
C THR A 51 -5.21 8.86 -0.37
N VAL A 52 -5.19 7.75 -1.10
CA VAL A 52 -4.00 6.94 -1.37
C VAL A 52 -3.99 6.62 -2.85
N THR A 53 -2.82 6.74 -3.47
CA THR A 53 -2.65 6.39 -4.88
C THR A 53 -1.57 5.34 -5.07
N SER A 54 -1.79 4.44 -6.02
CA SER A 54 -0.81 3.43 -6.45
C SER A 54 -1.04 3.12 -7.93
N TYR A 55 -0.14 2.34 -8.52
CA TYR A 55 -0.18 1.98 -9.94
C TYR A 55 -0.10 0.46 -10.09
N LEU A 56 -0.95 -0.08 -10.96
CA LEU A 56 -0.80 -1.42 -11.49
C LEU A 56 -0.18 -1.32 -12.87
N LEU A 57 0.98 -1.93 -13.06
CA LEU A 57 1.73 -1.94 -14.31
C LEU A 57 1.60 -3.30 -14.98
N GLY A 58 1.55 -3.33 -16.31
CA GLY A 58 1.52 -4.57 -17.10
C GLY A 58 0.27 -4.68 -18.00
N ASN A 59 -0.01 -5.90 -18.44
CA ASN A 59 -1.22 -6.20 -19.22
C ASN A 59 -2.44 -6.31 -18.28
N ASN A 60 -3.24 -5.25 -18.22
CA ASN A 60 -4.41 -5.18 -17.35
C ASN A 60 -5.71 -5.63 -18.04
N SER A 61 -5.63 -6.18 -19.25
CA SER A 61 -6.80 -6.67 -19.98
C SER A 61 -7.42 -7.87 -19.24
N GLY A 62 -8.67 -7.71 -18.79
CA GLY A 62 -9.38 -8.77 -18.06
C GLY A 62 -8.97 -8.91 -16.59
N VAL A 63 -8.21 -7.96 -16.05
CA VAL A 63 -7.87 -7.90 -14.63
C VAL A 63 -8.97 -7.16 -13.86
N SER A 64 -9.53 -7.82 -12.84
CA SER A 64 -10.38 -7.19 -11.84
C SER A 64 -9.58 -6.85 -10.60
N LEU A 65 -10.07 -5.90 -9.81
CA LEU A 65 -9.42 -5.48 -8.57
C LEU A 65 -10.38 -5.70 -7.42
N THR A 66 -9.87 -6.26 -6.34
CA THR A 66 -10.63 -6.51 -5.12
C THR A 66 -9.93 -5.86 -3.94
N LEU A 67 -10.71 -5.31 -3.02
CA LEU A 67 -10.24 -4.63 -1.83
C LEU A 67 -10.80 -5.34 -0.61
N ARG A 68 -9.94 -5.60 0.37
CA ARG A 68 -10.33 -6.21 1.63
C ARG A 68 -9.53 -5.67 2.80
N LYS A 69 -10.06 -5.85 4.01
CA LYS A 69 -9.30 -5.57 5.24
C LYS A 69 -8.56 -6.83 5.66
N VAL A 70 -7.33 -6.66 6.10
CA VAL A 70 -6.51 -7.76 6.63
C VAL A 70 -6.02 -7.40 8.01
N SER A 71 -6.04 -8.39 8.90
CA SER A 71 -5.44 -8.32 10.22
C SER A 71 -4.31 -9.35 10.31
N LEU A 72 -3.38 -9.12 11.23
CA LEU A 72 -2.40 -10.15 11.56
C LEU A 72 -3.12 -11.30 12.27
N SER A 73 -2.75 -12.52 11.89
CA SER A 73 -3.15 -13.72 12.63
C SER A 73 -2.57 -13.67 14.05
N ASN A 74 -3.42 -13.85 15.06
CA ASN A 74 -3.00 -13.90 16.46
C ASN A 74 -2.06 -15.08 16.76
N THR A 75 -2.11 -16.13 15.94
CA THR A 75 -1.33 -17.36 16.14
C THR A 75 0.03 -17.31 15.43
N THR A 76 0.07 -16.77 14.21
CA THR A 76 1.25 -16.82 13.33
C THR A 76 1.90 -15.46 13.10
N GLY A 77 1.25 -14.35 13.47
CA GLY A 77 1.71 -12.99 13.15
C GLY A 77 1.75 -12.68 11.66
N SER A 78 1.24 -13.59 10.81
CA SER A 78 1.26 -13.43 9.36
C SER A 78 0.00 -12.70 8.86
N ILE A 79 0.17 -11.95 7.77
CA ILE A 79 -0.94 -11.36 7.01
C ILE A 79 -1.51 -12.44 6.08
N GLY A 80 -2.83 -12.49 5.94
CA GLY A 80 -3.50 -13.45 5.07
C GLY A 80 -3.05 -13.37 3.60
N SER A 81 -3.03 -14.52 2.92
CA SER A 81 -2.69 -14.62 1.49
C SER A 81 -3.68 -13.83 0.62
N PRO A 82 -3.23 -13.22 -0.51
CA PRO A 82 -4.10 -12.46 -1.41
C PRO A 82 -5.35 -13.23 -1.81
N SER A 83 -6.49 -12.54 -1.89
CA SER A 83 -7.78 -13.12 -2.26
C SER A 83 -8.48 -12.24 -3.27
N CYS A 84 -9.27 -12.87 -4.13
CA CYS A 84 -10.13 -12.25 -5.15
C CYS A 84 -11.59 -12.18 -4.73
N VAL A 85 -11.85 -12.21 -3.42
CA VAL A 85 -13.18 -12.03 -2.83
C VAL A 85 -13.30 -10.58 -2.38
N GLU A 86 -14.36 -9.93 -2.84
CA GLU A 86 -14.68 -8.55 -2.45
C GLU A 86 -15.28 -8.52 -1.04
N GLU A 87 -14.83 -7.55 -0.22
CA GLU A 87 -15.31 -7.36 1.15
C GLU A 87 -15.80 -5.92 1.33
N ALA A 88 -16.83 -5.72 2.15
CA ALA A 88 -17.31 -4.39 2.46
C ALA A 88 -16.26 -3.62 3.27
N THR A 89 -15.78 -2.50 2.73
CA THR A 89 -14.84 -1.60 3.41
C THR A 89 -15.35 -0.16 3.43
N ARG A 90 -14.79 0.65 4.33
CA ARG A 90 -15.02 2.11 4.36
C ARG A 90 -14.22 2.86 3.30
N TRP A 91 -13.53 2.14 2.42
CA TRP A 91 -12.66 2.69 1.40
C TRP A 91 -13.29 2.48 0.02
N THR A 92 -13.30 3.52 -0.80
CA THR A 92 -13.75 3.44 -2.18
C THR A 92 -12.54 3.33 -3.10
N LEU A 93 -12.54 2.34 -3.97
CA LEU A 93 -11.49 2.11 -4.97
C LEU A 93 -11.96 2.70 -6.31
N ALA A 94 -11.22 3.69 -6.81
CA ALA A 94 -11.37 4.22 -8.15
C ALA A 94 -10.17 3.83 -9.01
N THR A 95 -10.40 3.57 -10.29
CA THR A 95 -9.37 3.14 -11.23
C THR A 95 -9.38 4.02 -12.46
N GLU A 96 -8.21 4.27 -13.02
CA GLU A 96 -8.05 5.13 -14.19
C GLU A 96 -6.93 4.63 -15.08
N GLN A 97 -7.23 4.43 -16.35
CA GLN A 97 -6.25 3.95 -17.33
C GLN A 97 -5.25 5.05 -17.68
N ILE A 98 -3.95 4.77 -17.47
CA ILE A 98 -2.84 5.67 -17.82
C ILE A 98 -2.04 5.03 -18.95
N GLY A 99 -2.28 5.51 -20.18
CA GLY A 99 -1.64 4.94 -21.36
C GLY A 99 -2.11 3.50 -21.63
N LYS A 100 -1.22 2.67 -22.20
CA LYS A 100 -1.57 1.30 -22.61
C LYS A 100 -1.33 0.23 -21.55
N THR A 101 -0.37 0.45 -20.66
CA THR A 101 0.18 -0.61 -19.77
C THR A 101 0.21 -0.21 -18.30
N ALA A 102 -0.53 0.83 -17.92
CA ALA A 102 -0.61 1.27 -16.53
C ALA A 102 -2.04 1.64 -16.16
N LEU A 103 -2.42 1.28 -14.93
CA LEU A 103 -3.69 1.63 -14.31
C LEU A 103 -3.39 2.35 -13.00
N ARG A 104 -3.82 3.60 -12.89
CA ARG A 104 -3.80 4.34 -11.64
C ARG A 104 -4.95 3.89 -10.76
N LEU A 105 -4.65 3.68 -9.49
CA LEU A 105 -5.59 3.27 -8.46
C LEU A 105 -5.63 4.39 -7.44
N THR A 106 -6.84 4.79 -7.07
CA THR A 106 -7.06 5.80 -6.04
C THR A 106 -8.01 5.22 -5.01
N LEU A 107 -7.53 5.02 -3.78
CA LEU A 107 -8.36 4.65 -2.64
C LEU A 107 -8.73 5.90 -1.86
N ARG A 108 -10.01 6.07 -1.54
CA ARG A 108 -10.50 7.19 -0.73
C ARG A 108 -11.28 6.69 0.48
N PHE A 109 -10.94 7.20 1.65
CA PHE A 109 -11.66 6.91 2.89
C PHE A 109 -13.01 7.64 2.88
N ASN A 110 -14.09 6.90 3.06
CA ASN A 110 -15.47 7.39 2.93
C ASN A 110 -16.11 7.69 4.29
N GLN A 111 -15.43 8.49 5.10
CA GLN A 111 -15.92 8.97 6.40
C GLN A 111 -15.17 10.26 6.76
N SER A 112 -15.83 11.14 7.51
CA SER A 112 -15.22 12.36 8.01
C SER A 112 -14.15 12.06 9.06
N LEU A 113 -12.99 12.70 8.93
CA LEU A 113 -11.90 12.62 9.91
C LEU A 113 -12.01 13.72 10.99
N ARG A 114 -13.15 14.38 11.16
CA ARG A 114 -13.32 15.38 12.23
C ARG A 114 -13.29 14.71 13.62
N LEU A 115 -12.70 15.35 14.61
CA LEU A 115 -12.80 14.88 15.99
C LEU A 115 -14.24 15.05 16.50
N CYS A 116 -14.80 14.04 17.17
CA CYS A 116 -16.14 14.14 17.74
C CYS A 116 -16.19 15.22 18.82
N THR A 117 -17.20 16.07 18.76
CA THR A 117 -17.57 16.99 19.86
C THR A 117 -18.61 16.31 20.75
N GLU A 118 -18.74 16.75 22.01
CA GLU A 118 -19.65 16.16 23.00
C GLU A 118 -21.13 16.08 22.56
N ASN A 119 -21.54 16.90 21.58
CA ASN A 119 -22.87 16.92 20.97
C ASN A 119 -23.00 16.12 19.65
N ASP A 120 -21.93 15.50 19.14
CA ASP A 120 -22.00 14.67 17.94
C ASP A 120 -22.65 13.32 18.25
N THR A 121 -23.91 13.17 17.83
CA THR A 121 -24.74 11.98 18.04
C THR A 121 -24.70 10.99 16.87
N ILE A 122 -23.98 11.33 15.79
CA ILE A 122 -23.95 10.58 14.53
C ILE A 122 -22.51 10.11 14.28
N GLY A 123 -22.32 8.79 14.11
CA GLY A 123 -21.03 8.09 13.99
C GLY A 123 -20.14 8.43 12.78
N ASP A 124 -20.19 9.65 12.26
CA ASP A 124 -19.34 10.20 11.21
C ASP A 124 -18.31 11.19 11.82
N CYS A 125 -17.67 10.78 12.90
CA CYS A 125 -16.61 11.51 13.57
C CYS A 125 -15.62 10.54 14.26
N CYS A 126 -14.44 11.06 14.57
CA CYS A 126 -13.35 10.34 15.21
C CYS A 126 -13.41 10.51 16.74
N PRO A 127 -13.58 9.44 17.52
CA PRO A 127 -13.64 9.54 18.99
C PRO A 127 -12.26 9.80 19.62
N LYS A 128 -11.17 9.59 18.88
CA LYS A 128 -9.78 9.77 19.33
C LYS A 128 -8.94 10.41 18.21
N PRO A 129 -7.80 11.05 18.54
CA PRO A 129 -6.90 11.61 17.53
C PRO A 129 -6.42 10.59 16.51
N LEU A 130 -6.03 9.37 16.92
CA LEU A 130 -5.84 8.26 15.99
C LEU A 130 -7.21 7.63 15.69
N CYS A 131 -7.74 7.92 14.51
CA CYS A 131 -9.10 7.59 14.13
C CYS A 131 -9.22 6.24 13.43
N VAL A 132 -8.27 5.95 12.54
CA VAL A 132 -8.26 4.72 11.76
C VAL A 132 -6.88 4.09 11.84
N LEU A 133 -6.85 2.82 12.22
CA LEU A 133 -5.67 1.97 12.14
C LEU A 133 -6.11 0.66 11.50
N GLU A 134 -5.91 0.56 10.19
CA GLU A 134 -6.35 -0.60 9.39
C GLU A 134 -5.26 -0.98 8.39
N THR A 135 -5.17 -2.27 8.08
CA THR A 135 -4.36 -2.74 6.95
C THR A 135 -5.29 -3.23 5.85
N LEU A 136 -5.09 -2.72 4.65
CA LEU A 136 -5.86 -3.08 3.46
C LEU A 136 -4.99 -3.92 2.54
N GLN A 137 -5.64 -4.83 1.82
CA GLN A 137 -5.02 -5.57 0.73
C GLN A 137 -5.84 -5.37 -0.53
N VAL A 138 -5.18 -4.86 -1.57
CA VAL A 138 -5.72 -4.79 -2.92
C VAL A 138 -5.14 -5.97 -3.70
N SER A 139 -6.00 -6.78 -4.31
CA SER A 139 -5.56 -7.88 -5.17
C SER A 139 -5.98 -7.62 -6.61
N ALA A 140 -5.02 -7.75 -7.54
CA ALA A 140 -5.28 -7.81 -8.97
C ALA A 140 -5.57 -9.26 -9.34
N CYS A 141 -6.73 -9.50 -9.94
CA CYS A 141 -7.31 -10.82 -10.10
C CYS A 141 -7.66 -11.11 -11.56
N VAL A 142 -7.34 -12.32 -11.99
CA VAL A 142 -7.85 -12.87 -13.25
C VAL A 142 -8.74 -14.04 -12.87
N GLY A 143 -10.06 -13.83 -13.01
CA GLY A 143 -11.06 -14.73 -12.44
C GLY A 143 -10.95 -14.81 -10.91
N SER A 144 -10.71 -16.00 -10.38
CA SER A 144 -10.51 -16.26 -8.94
C SER A 144 -9.04 -16.30 -8.50
N THR A 145 -8.10 -16.07 -9.43
CA THR A 145 -6.67 -16.19 -9.16
C THR A 145 -6.02 -14.81 -8.94
N PRO A 146 -5.40 -14.56 -7.78
CA PRO A 146 -4.68 -13.32 -7.55
C PRO A 146 -3.34 -13.35 -8.30
N GLN A 147 -3.13 -12.37 -9.18
CA GLN A 147 -1.91 -12.19 -9.98
C GLN A 147 -0.90 -11.29 -9.28
N ALA A 148 -1.39 -10.23 -8.61
CA ALA A 148 -0.55 -9.32 -7.83
C ALA A 148 -1.32 -8.84 -6.59
N SER A 149 -0.58 -8.34 -5.61
CA SER A 149 -1.17 -7.72 -4.42
C SER A 149 -0.42 -6.47 -3.98
N LEU A 150 -1.17 -5.53 -3.41
CA LEU A 150 -0.70 -4.32 -2.78
C LEU A 150 -1.21 -4.29 -1.33
N LEU A 151 -0.29 -4.11 -0.39
CA LEU A 151 -0.60 -3.89 1.02
C LEU A 151 -0.54 -2.40 1.37
N ILE A 152 -1.57 -1.92 2.05
CA ILE A 152 -1.67 -0.52 2.47
C ILE A 152 -1.89 -0.49 3.97
N GLN A 153 -0.95 0.07 4.71
CA GLN A 153 -1.13 0.33 6.13
C GLN A 153 -1.66 1.75 6.33
N ALA A 154 -2.92 1.88 6.73
CA ALA A 154 -3.56 3.17 6.92
C ALA A 154 -3.56 3.59 8.39
N SER A 155 -2.96 4.74 8.68
CA SER A 155 -2.98 5.42 9.97
C SER A 155 -3.54 6.83 9.80
N LEU A 156 -4.86 6.97 9.97
CA LEU A 156 -5.54 8.25 9.77
C LEU A 156 -5.76 8.95 11.11
N TYR A 157 -5.35 10.20 11.15
CA TYR A 157 -5.55 11.07 12.30
C TYR A 157 -6.75 11.99 12.08
N ALA A 158 -7.42 12.34 13.18
CA ALA A 158 -8.49 13.30 13.15
C ALA A 158 -7.94 14.68 12.72
N GLN A 159 -8.67 15.35 11.83
CA GLN A 159 -8.40 16.72 11.46
C GLN A 159 -8.90 17.64 12.58
N LEU A 160 -7.99 18.42 13.15
CA LEU A 160 -8.29 19.45 14.11
C LEU A 160 -8.67 20.71 13.35
N PHE A 161 -9.94 21.10 13.41
CA PHE A 161 -10.37 22.40 12.93
C PHE A 161 -10.44 23.33 14.15
N PRO A 162 -9.67 24.43 14.19
CA PRO A 162 -9.78 25.38 15.28
C PRO A 162 -11.20 25.96 15.29
N THR A 163 -11.95 25.72 16.37
CA THR A 163 -13.36 26.08 16.53
C THR A 163 -13.61 27.59 16.56
N ASN A 164 -12.55 28.39 16.67
CA ASN A 164 -12.61 29.85 16.66
C ASN A 164 -11.63 30.39 15.62
N ALA A 165 -12.12 30.73 14.43
CA ALA A 165 -11.52 31.84 13.70
C ALA A 165 -11.69 33.06 14.62
N GLY A 166 -10.61 33.51 15.25
CA GLY A 166 -10.64 34.69 16.11
C GLY A 166 -11.30 35.84 15.36
N SER A 167 -12.52 36.19 15.78
CA SER A 167 -13.07 37.50 15.50
C SER A 167 -12.20 38.47 16.27
N ASP A 168 -11.22 39.03 15.56
CA ASP A 168 -10.92 40.45 15.50
C ASP A 168 -9.41 40.63 15.20
N ASN A 169 -9.17 41.21 14.02
CA ASN A 169 -7.88 41.66 13.47
C ASN A 169 -6.95 40.59 12.89
N GLN A 170 -7.29 40.19 11.66
CA GLN A 170 -6.37 39.97 10.53
C GLN A 170 -4.90 39.63 10.85
N THR A 171 -4.64 38.36 11.12
CA THR A 171 -3.51 37.66 10.48
C THR A 171 -4.05 36.37 9.89
N VAL A 172 -4.31 36.39 8.58
CA VAL A 172 -4.67 35.23 7.78
C VAL A 172 -3.48 34.27 7.84
N ILE A 173 -3.59 33.19 8.62
CA ILE A 173 -2.70 32.04 8.48
C ILE A 173 -3.32 31.20 7.36
N PRO A 174 -2.76 31.20 6.15
CA PRO A 174 -3.32 30.42 5.06
C PRO A 174 -3.24 28.95 5.44
N ASN A 175 -4.32 28.22 5.16
CA ASN A 175 -4.49 26.77 5.22
C ASN A 175 -3.14 26.02 5.21
N GLN A 176 -2.53 25.84 6.38
CA GLN A 176 -1.28 25.10 6.47
C GLN A 176 -1.67 23.64 6.32
N VAL A 177 -1.42 23.11 5.13
CA VAL A 177 -1.42 21.68 4.84
C VAL A 177 -0.38 21.06 5.77
N TYR A 178 -0.80 20.72 6.98
CA TYR A 178 0.02 19.99 7.92
C TYR A 178 0.04 18.54 7.43
N GLN A 179 0.92 18.27 6.47
CA GLN A 179 1.33 16.92 6.13
C GLN A 179 2.22 16.48 7.31
N PRO A 180 1.78 15.57 8.20
CA PRO A 180 2.63 15.16 9.31
C PRO A 180 3.92 14.57 8.72
N LEU A 181 5.05 15.18 9.07
CA LEU A 181 6.39 14.75 8.67
C LEU A 181 6.75 13.47 9.46
N GLY A 182 6.08 12.36 9.12
CA GLY A 182 6.31 11.07 9.78
C GLY A 182 5.94 11.04 11.26
N VAL A 183 6.16 9.88 11.87
CA VAL A 183 5.95 9.65 13.31
C VAL A 183 7.13 10.30 14.05
N CYS A 184 6.90 11.37 14.83
CA CYS A 184 7.95 11.87 15.74
C CYS A 184 8.18 10.81 16.83
N PRO A 185 9.40 10.29 17.01
CA PRO A 185 9.73 9.40 18.10
C PRO A 185 9.86 10.23 19.38
N CYS A 186 8.74 10.63 19.96
CA CYS A 186 8.73 11.30 21.26
C CYS A 186 8.79 10.25 22.36
N ASP A 187 9.97 10.05 22.94
CA ASP A 187 10.11 9.27 24.17
C ASP A 187 9.66 10.12 25.37
N LEU A 188 8.39 9.94 25.76
CA LEU A 188 7.75 10.63 26.88
C LEU A 188 8.40 10.32 28.24
N THR A 189 9.31 9.34 28.31
CA THR A 189 10.02 8.97 29.55
C THR A 189 11.13 9.96 29.90
N HIS A 190 11.72 10.62 28.89
CA HIS A 190 12.89 11.48 29.08
C HIS A 190 12.59 12.99 28.95
N ARG A 191 11.36 13.39 28.59
CA ARG A 191 10.98 14.81 28.36
C ARG A 191 11.94 15.56 27.42
N VAL A 192 12.49 14.88 26.42
CA VAL A 192 13.36 15.50 25.40
C VAL A 192 12.64 15.39 24.05
N CYS A 193 12.12 16.52 23.54
CA CYS A 193 11.79 16.63 22.12
C CYS A 193 13.08 17.03 21.38
N ASP A 194 13.44 16.31 20.32
CA ASP A 194 14.50 16.76 19.39
C ASP A 194 14.05 18.10 18.79
N VAL A 195 14.93 19.11 18.73
CA VAL A 195 14.67 20.46 18.20
C VAL A 195 14.22 20.44 16.72
N ARG A 196 14.31 19.29 16.04
CA ARG A 196 13.76 19.08 14.69
C ARG A 196 12.32 18.54 14.67
N CYS A 197 11.79 18.11 15.81
CA CYS A 197 10.37 17.86 16.04
C CYS A 197 9.76 19.11 16.70
N CYS A 198 8.87 19.80 15.97
CA CYS A 198 8.11 20.91 16.53
C CYS A 198 7.09 20.36 17.55
N CYS A 199 7.52 20.21 18.80
CA CYS A 199 6.63 20.29 19.95
C CYS A 199 6.40 21.79 20.18
N ASP A 200 5.26 22.33 19.77
CA ASP A 200 4.95 23.75 19.99
C ASP A 200 4.99 24.04 21.50
N GLU A 201 5.75 25.04 21.93
CA GLU A 201 6.05 25.32 23.35
C GLU A 201 4.86 25.95 24.12
N VAL A 202 3.70 26.10 23.49
CA VAL A 202 2.51 26.68 24.10
C VAL A 202 1.44 25.63 24.42
N MET A 203 1.76 24.74 25.35
CA MET A 203 0.74 23.96 26.07
C MET A 203 1.00 23.90 27.58
N LEU A 204 1.53 24.98 28.17
CA LEU A 204 1.67 25.04 29.63
C LEU A 204 1.25 26.39 30.23
N SER A 205 0.01 26.81 29.96
CA SER A 205 -0.66 27.82 30.79
C SER A 205 -2.18 27.87 30.57
N VAL A 206 -2.85 26.71 30.56
CA VAL A 206 -4.31 26.65 30.81
C VAL A 206 -4.60 25.46 31.72
N PHE A 207 -4.03 25.47 32.92
CA PHE A 207 -4.54 24.71 34.05
C PHE A 207 -4.12 25.42 35.34
N LEU A 208 -4.81 26.53 35.60
CA LEU A 208 -5.16 27.03 36.93
C LEU A 208 -6.36 27.97 36.80
#